data_AF-A0A444UWF1-F1
#
_entry.id   AF-A0A444UWF1-F1
#
_cell.length_a   1.000
_cell.length_b   1.000
_cell.length_c   1.000
_cell.angle_alpha   90.00
_cell.angle_beta   90.00
_cell.angle_gamma   90.00
#
_symmetry.space_group_name_H-M   'P 1'
#
loop_
_entity.id
_entity.type
_entity.pdbx_description
1 polymer ?
#
loop_
_entity_poly.entity_id
_entity_poly.type
_entity_poly.pdbx_seq_one_letter_code
_entity_poly.pdbx_strand_id
1 'polypeptide(L)'
;MELSNITTSTKPLPQNTDDSVDTDHVMEMVLIVLYSITIILGVTGNSIVIWMTGCKLKKTVTNVWLLNLAVADLIFCFTRVTSLLKLIFYTYWPFGEFLCKFNGFFTYMNLFCSVFLLSVISLDRCISVVFPIRMMQRRTVQMASFASVGVWALATAFSLPYFLFRRVSMDPGNGNLSKCSFDVPGSNDGYQNKALYIVRFLFGFLVPFLIIATCYTIMACKLRRTRVPKKSFKIIAALVAAFFFCWAPYHVFLLAKMVNKKSLAVKVALPLFKGLAYFNSCINPILYFLMALDLKKRFNQTLSSVCISVFSEELDHFNHYRSTRRDKCTMANTVQVAAL
;
A
#
# COMPACT_ATOMS: atom_id res chain seq x y z
N MET A 1 -41.85 -7.43 29.75
CA MET A 1 -41.36 -6.52 28.71
C MET A 1 -40.32 -5.63 29.37
N GLU A 2 -39.11 -6.16 29.57
CA GLU A 2 -38.03 -5.45 30.26
C GLU A 2 -37.19 -4.70 29.22
N LEU A 3 -37.20 -3.37 29.33
CA LEU A 3 -36.37 -2.48 28.53
C LEU A 3 -34.94 -2.52 29.10
N SER A 4 -34.01 -3.11 28.37
CA SER A 4 -32.58 -3.03 28.68
C SER A 4 -32.06 -1.61 28.39
N ASN A 5 -31.70 -0.88 29.43
CA ASN A 5 -30.93 0.37 29.32
C ASN A 5 -29.52 0.04 28.82
N ILE A 6 -29.28 0.26 27.52
CA ILE A 6 -27.94 0.25 26.94
C ILE A 6 -27.32 1.62 27.24
N THR A 7 -26.52 1.69 28.30
CA THR A 7 -25.71 2.89 28.61
C THR A 7 -24.54 2.95 27.63
N THR A 8 -24.71 3.64 26.51
CA THR A 8 -23.59 4.08 25.66
C THR A 8 -22.76 5.09 26.44
N SER A 9 -21.63 4.65 27.01
CA SER A 9 -20.65 5.53 27.64
C SER A 9 -19.95 6.39 26.57
N THR A 10 -20.49 7.58 26.31
CA THR A 10 -19.90 8.62 25.48
C THR A 10 -18.70 9.28 26.18
N LYS A 11 -17.72 9.75 25.41
CA LYS A 11 -16.47 10.36 25.91
C LYS A 11 -16.78 11.67 26.66
N PRO A 12 -16.42 11.81 27.96
CA PRO A 12 -16.54 13.09 28.66
C PRO A 12 -15.38 14.04 28.30
N LEU A 13 -15.65 15.35 28.33
CA LEU A 13 -14.68 16.43 28.09
C LEU A 13 -13.72 16.54 29.30
N PRO A 14 -12.38 16.59 29.15
CA PRO A 14 -11.48 16.57 30.30
C PRO A 14 -11.13 17.97 30.84
N GLN A 15 -11.11 18.09 32.18
CA GLN A 15 -10.50 19.18 32.96
C GLN A 15 -9.06 18.79 33.37
N ASN A 16 -8.11 19.66 32.98
CA ASN A 16 -6.70 19.88 33.35
C ASN A 16 -5.88 18.77 34.07
N THR A 17 -5.01 18.11 33.28
CA THR A 17 -3.72 17.48 33.68
C THR A 17 -2.77 17.61 32.47
N ASP A 18 -2.18 18.80 32.30
CA ASP A 18 -2.02 19.43 30.97
C ASP A 18 -1.05 18.77 29.96
N ASP A 19 0.19 18.38 30.29
CA ASP A 19 1.15 18.12 29.20
C ASP A 19 1.02 16.74 28.50
N SER A 20 0.75 15.66 29.24
CA SER A 20 0.63 14.31 28.64
C SER A 20 -0.76 14.04 28.06
N VAL A 21 -1.80 14.62 28.66
CA VAL A 21 -3.18 14.46 28.19
C VAL A 21 -3.40 15.25 26.90
N ASP A 22 -2.80 16.43 26.77
CA ASP A 22 -2.89 17.24 25.55
C ASP A 22 -2.23 16.55 24.35
N THR A 23 -1.04 15.97 24.55
CA THR A 23 -0.32 15.26 23.48
C THR A 23 -1.12 14.06 22.94
N ASP A 24 -1.70 13.23 23.81
CA ASP A 24 -2.49 12.07 23.39
C ASP A 24 -3.77 12.52 22.65
N HIS A 25 -4.41 13.60 23.11
CA HIS A 25 -5.59 14.17 22.47
C HIS A 25 -5.29 14.73 21.07
N VAL A 26 -4.22 15.50 20.93
CA VAL A 26 -3.75 16.03 19.64
C VAL A 26 -3.46 14.88 18.67
N MET A 27 -2.79 13.83 19.13
CA MET A 27 -2.50 12.66 18.28
C MET A 27 -3.75 11.89 17.87
N GLU A 28 -4.76 11.78 18.75
CA GLU A 28 -6.07 11.23 18.38
C GLU A 28 -6.75 12.08 17.28
N MET A 29 -6.73 13.41 17.41
CA MET A 29 -7.31 14.30 16.39
C MET A 29 -6.60 14.16 15.05
N VAL A 30 -5.26 14.12 15.04
CA VAL A 30 -4.46 13.88 13.83
C VAL A 30 -4.84 12.54 13.19
N LEU A 31 -4.98 11.48 13.99
CA LEU A 31 -5.38 10.17 13.48
C LEU A 31 -6.81 10.15 12.92
N ILE A 32 -7.76 10.85 13.55
CA ILE A 32 -9.14 11.00 13.05
C ILE A 32 -9.11 11.65 11.67
N VAL A 33 -8.36 12.75 11.51
CA VAL A 33 -8.22 13.45 10.23
C VAL A 33 -7.60 12.55 9.18
N LEU A 34 -6.47 11.91 9.48
CA LEU A 34 -5.78 11.02 8.53
C LEU A 34 -6.65 9.83 8.12
N TYR A 35 -7.36 9.20 9.05
CA TYR A 35 -8.23 8.07 8.75
C TYR A 35 -9.45 8.50 7.94
N SER A 36 -10.04 9.66 8.25
CA SER A 36 -11.18 10.19 7.49
C SER A 36 -10.78 10.45 6.04
N ILE A 37 -9.65 11.12 5.81
CA ILE A 37 -9.13 11.35 4.45
C ILE A 37 -8.81 10.02 3.75
N THR A 38 -8.13 9.10 4.44
CA THR A 38 -7.79 7.78 3.88
C THR A 38 -9.04 7.00 3.45
N ILE A 39 -10.11 7.05 4.24
CA ILE A 39 -11.36 6.35 3.93
C ILE A 39 -12.05 7.03 2.75
N ILE A 40 -12.23 8.36 2.77
CA ILE A 40 -12.95 9.08 1.71
C ILE A 40 -12.20 8.97 0.38
N LEU A 41 -10.92 9.34 0.34
CA LEU A 41 -10.12 9.33 -0.88
C LEU A 41 -9.77 7.90 -1.31
N GLY A 42 -9.52 7.01 -0.37
CA GLY A 42 -9.20 5.62 -0.66
C GLY A 42 -10.39 4.84 -1.22
N VAL A 43 -11.58 4.98 -0.64
CA VAL A 43 -12.78 4.30 -1.17
C VAL A 43 -13.14 4.86 -2.56
N THR A 44 -13.22 6.19 -2.70
CA THR A 44 -13.58 6.80 -3.99
C THR A 44 -12.53 6.52 -5.07
N GLY A 45 -11.26 6.79 -4.78
CA GLY A 45 -10.16 6.63 -5.73
C GLY A 45 -9.95 5.18 -6.16
N ASN A 46 -9.88 4.24 -5.22
CA ASN A 46 -9.66 2.84 -5.58
C ASN A 46 -10.88 2.22 -6.28
N SER A 47 -12.11 2.64 -5.96
CA SER A 47 -13.31 2.22 -6.71
C SER A 47 -13.27 2.67 -8.16
N ILE A 48 -12.81 3.91 -8.42
CA ILE A 48 -12.63 4.41 -9.80
C ILE A 48 -11.58 3.58 -10.54
N VAL A 49 -10.45 3.25 -9.89
CA VAL A 49 -9.40 2.41 -10.50
C VAL A 49 -9.94 1.02 -10.85
N ILE A 50 -10.69 0.39 -9.94
CA ILE A 50 -11.33 -0.92 -10.18
C ILE A 50 -12.30 -0.84 -11.36
N TRP A 51 -13.16 0.19 -11.39
CA TRP A 51 -14.11 0.38 -12.48
C TRP A 51 -13.42 0.61 -13.83
N MET A 52 -12.40 1.46 -13.88
CA MET A 52 -11.63 1.73 -15.11
C MET A 52 -10.95 0.46 -15.62
N THR A 53 -10.22 -0.24 -14.75
CA THR A 53 -9.44 -1.44 -15.11
C THR A 53 -10.32 -2.65 -15.43
N GLY A 54 -11.48 -2.78 -14.78
CA GLY A 54 -12.41 -3.89 -14.97
C GLY A 54 -13.38 -3.72 -16.13
N CYS A 55 -13.87 -2.49 -16.39
CA CYS A 55 -14.96 -2.25 -17.33
C CYS A 55 -14.57 -1.45 -18.57
N LYS A 56 -13.57 -0.55 -18.50
CA LYS A 56 -13.25 0.39 -19.58
C LYS A 56 -11.99 0.05 -20.34
N LEU A 57 -11.02 -0.57 -19.69
CA LEU A 57 -9.70 -0.82 -20.25
C LEU A 57 -9.54 -2.26 -20.74
N LYS A 58 -8.68 -2.44 -21.75
CA LYS A 58 -8.27 -3.79 -22.18
C LYS A 58 -7.53 -4.49 -21.05
N LYS A 59 -7.71 -5.82 -20.94
CA LYS A 59 -6.97 -6.63 -19.96
C LYS A 59 -5.50 -6.71 -20.35
N THR A 60 -4.64 -6.17 -19.49
CA THR A 60 -3.20 -6.08 -19.71
C THR A 60 -2.50 -6.43 -18.40
N VAL A 61 -1.23 -6.82 -18.47
CA VAL A 61 -0.44 -7.20 -17.28
C VAL A 61 -0.43 -6.08 -16.24
N THR A 62 -0.22 -4.84 -16.68
CA THR A 62 -0.33 -3.64 -15.84
C THR A 62 -1.68 -3.52 -15.16
N ASN A 63 -2.77 -3.61 -15.93
CA ASN A 63 -4.12 -3.41 -15.40
C ASN A 63 -4.47 -4.49 -14.38
N VAL A 64 -3.94 -5.71 -14.52
CA VAL A 64 -4.06 -6.75 -13.49
C VAL A 64 -3.36 -6.33 -12.20
N TRP A 65 -2.13 -5.80 -12.27
CA TRP A 65 -1.41 -5.35 -11.07
C TRP A 65 -2.13 -4.19 -10.36
N LEU A 66 -2.57 -3.19 -11.12
CA LEU A 66 -3.29 -2.03 -10.60
C LEU A 66 -4.63 -2.42 -9.99
N LEU A 67 -5.35 -3.35 -10.62
CA LEU A 67 -6.61 -3.87 -10.09
C LEU A 67 -6.39 -4.57 -8.74
N ASN A 68 -5.39 -5.44 -8.64
CA ASN A 68 -5.10 -6.14 -7.38
C ASN A 68 -4.69 -5.18 -6.25
N LEU A 69 -3.88 -4.15 -6.57
CA LEU A 69 -3.50 -3.12 -5.61
C LEU A 69 -4.72 -2.32 -5.13
N ALA A 70 -5.57 -1.87 -6.06
CA ALA A 70 -6.79 -1.13 -5.73
C ALA A 70 -7.79 -1.96 -4.92
N VAL A 71 -7.91 -3.27 -5.19
CA VAL A 71 -8.75 -4.17 -4.39
C VAL A 71 -8.21 -4.32 -2.96
N ALA A 72 -6.90 -4.48 -2.79
CA ALA A 72 -6.28 -4.56 -1.46
C ALA A 72 -6.48 -3.27 -0.66
N ASP A 73 -6.21 -2.11 -1.27
CA ASP A 73 -6.38 -0.80 -0.65
C ASP A 73 -7.86 -0.51 -0.32
N LEU A 74 -8.80 -0.92 -1.17
CA LEU A 74 -10.23 -0.75 -0.93
C LEU A 74 -10.71 -1.57 0.28
N ILE A 75 -10.34 -2.86 0.36
CA ILE A 75 -10.67 -3.74 1.50
C ILE A 75 -10.09 -3.14 2.80
N PHE A 76 -8.87 -2.64 2.73
CA PHE A 76 -8.23 -1.96 3.84
C PHE A 76 -9.05 -0.73 4.28
N CYS A 77 -9.38 0.18 3.36
CA CYS A 77 -10.16 1.38 3.66
C CYS A 77 -11.49 1.08 4.34
N PHE A 78 -12.24 0.08 3.87
CA PHE A 78 -13.49 -0.34 4.53
C PHE A 78 -13.24 -0.86 5.95
N THR A 79 -12.20 -1.67 6.14
CA THR A 79 -11.87 -2.20 7.47
C THR A 79 -11.47 -1.08 8.45
N ARG A 80 -10.84 -0.01 7.95
CA ARG A 80 -10.44 1.16 8.76
C ARG A 80 -11.62 1.95 9.33
N VAL A 81 -12.82 1.84 8.78
CA VAL A 81 -14.04 2.51 9.30
C VAL A 81 -14.26 2.15 10.77
N THR A 82 -14.10 0.88 11.16
CA THR A 82 -14.23 0.45 12.56
C THR A 82 -13.25 1.15 13.49
N SER A 83 -12.01 1.37 13.02
CA SER A 83 -11.00 2.07 13.81
C SER A 83 -11.29 3.57 13.91
N LEU A 84 -11.83 4.20 12.86
CA LEU A 84 -12.28 5.59 12.91
C LEU A 84 -13.45 5.75 13.89
N LEU A 85 -14.46 4.89 13.82
CA LEU A 85 -15.59 4.90 14.75
C LEU A 85 -15.13 4.71 16.20
N LYS A 86 -14.15 3.83 16.43
CA LYS A 86 -13.49 3.72 17.74
C LYS A 86 -12.94 5.07 18.17
N LEU A 87 -12.09 5.73 17.36
CA LEU A 87 -11.46 6.98 17.77
C LEU A 87 -12.46 8.11 18.08
N ILE A 88 -13.56 8.20 17.34
CA ILE A 88 -14.55 9.28 17.51
C ILE A 88 -15.46 9.03 18.72
N PHE A 89 -16.02 7.82 18.82
CA PHE A 89 -17.15 7.56 19.73
C PHE A 89 -16.76 6.79 20.99
N TYR A 90 -15.61 6.09 21.01
CA TYR A 90 -15.31 5.11 22.06
C TYR A 90 -13.88 5.20 22.60
N THR A 91 -13.76 5.20 23.92
CA THR A 91 -12.46 5.06 24.59
C THR A 91 -11.96 3.60 24.55
N TYR A 92 -12.89 2.65 24.49
CA TYR A 92 -12.67 1.19 24.47
C TYR A 92 -12.95 0.57 23.09
N TRP A 93 -12.82 -0.76 22.96
CA TRP A 93 -13.15 -1.51 21.73
C TRP A 93 -14.52 -2.20 21.84
N PRO A 94 -15.60 -1.63 21.27
CA PRO A 94 -16.96 -2.16 21.41
C PRO A 94 -17.29 -3.28 20.40
N PHE A 95 -16.50 -3.43 19.34
CA PHE A 95 -16.87 -4.22 18.15
C PHE A 95 -16.63 -5.74 18.28
N GLY A 96 -16.29 -6.20 19.48
CA GLY A 96 -16.03 -7.62 19.75
C GLY A 96 -14.74 -8.19 19.13
N GLU A 97 -14.53 -9.47 19.38
CA GLU A 97 -13.31 -10.22 18.99
C GLU A 97 -13.15 -10.34 17.48
N PHE A 98 -14.24 -10.63 16.77
CA PHE A 98 -14.24 -10.84 15.32
C PHE A 98 -13.67 -9.61 14.59
N LEU A 99 -14.26 -8.43 14.81
CA LEU A 99 -13.78 -7.21 14.16
C LEU A 99 -12.38 -6.80 14.65
N CYS A 100 -12.01 -7.13 15.89
CA CYS A 100 -10.66 -6.88 16.39
C CYS A 100 -9.61 -7.64 15.55
N LYS A 101 -9.83 -8.94 15.35
CA LYS A 101 -8.96 -9.82 14.58
C LYS A 101 -8.92 -9.43 13.10
N PHE A 102 -10.08 -9.22 12.49
CA PHE A 102 -10.17 -8.81 11.07
C PHE A 102 -9.53 -7.45 10.80
N ASN A 103 -9.70 -6.48 11.70
CA ASN A 103 -9.02 -5.19 11.61
C ASN A 103 -7.49 -5.35 11.64
N GLY A 104 -6.99 -6.33 12.40
CA GLY A 104 -5.57 -6.65 12.41
C GLY A 104 -5.16 -7.27 11.09
N PHE A 105 -5.80 -8.38 10.74
CA PHE A 105 -5.54 -9.14 9.53
C PHE A 105 -5.49 -8.29 8.27
N PHE A 106 -6.52 -7.50 7.97
CA PHE A 106 -6.54 -6.68 6.76
C PHE A 106 -5.54 -5.51 6.77
N THR A 107 -5.15 -5.03 7.96
CA THR A 107 -4.05 -4.05 8.06
C THR A 107 -2.73 -4.63 7.56
N TYR A 108 -2.40 -5.86 8.00
CA TYR A 108 -1.15 -6.52 7.59
C TYR A 108 -1.25 -7.12 6.19
N MET A 109 -2.43 -7.60 5.79
CA MET A 109 -2.68 -8.07 4.43
C MET A 109 -2.41 -6.96 3.43
N ASN A 110 -2.91 -5.75 3.69
CA ASN A 110 -2.66 -4.62 2.80
C ASN A 110 -1.17 -4.29 2.71
N LEU A 111 -0.46 -4.27 3.84
CA LEU A 111 0.99 -4.06 3.87
C LEU A 111 1.73 -5.08 2.98
N PHE A 112 1.52 -6.37 3.22
CA PHE A 112 2.23 -7.43 2.51
C PHE A 112 1.80 -7.51 1.04
N CYS A 113 0.51 -7.43 0.75
CA CYS A 113 0.00 -7.46 -0.62
C CYS A 113 0.57 -6.29 -1.44
N SER A 114 0.47 -5.06 -0.94
CA SER A 114 0.97 -3.87 -1.64
C SER A 114 2.48 -3.94 -1.89
N VAL A 115 3.29 -4.32 -0.89
CA VAL A 115 4.75 -4.37 -1.06
C VAL A 115 5.20 -5.52 -1.96
N PHE A 116 4.53 -6.68 -1.91
CA PHE A 116 4.81 -7.79 -2.80
C PHE A 116 4.40 -7.49 -4.24
N LEU A 117 3.23 -6.86 -4.45
CA LEU A 117 2.83 -6.37 -5.77
C LEU A 117 3.86 -5.37 -6.32
N LEU A 118 4.27 -4.37 -5.54
CA LEU A 118 5.31 -3.40 -5.96
C LEU A 118 6.64 -4.07 -6.30
N SER A 119 7.03 -5.11 -5.56
CA SER A 119 8.23 -5.90 -5.83
C SER A 119 8.12 -6.66 -7.15
N VAL A 120 6.99 -7.34 -7.38
CA VAL A 120 6.73 -8.08 -8.63
C VAL A 120 6.65 -7.14 -9.83
N ILE A 121 6.00 -5.98 -9.69
CA ILE A 121 5.94 -4.95 -10.73
C ILE A 121 7.35 -4.45 -11.06
N SER A 122 8.17 -4.16 -10.03
CA SER A 122 9.56 -3.69 -10.21
C SER A 122 10.42 -4.74 -10.92
N LEU A 123 10.26 -6.02 -10.56
CA LEU A 123 10.92 -7.14 -11.22
C LEU A 123 10.46 -7.31 -12.69
N ASP A 124 9.16 -7.29 -12.97
CA ASP A 124 8.60 -7.36 -14.34
C ASP A 124 9.22 -6.28 -15.23
N ARG A 125 9.35 -5.05 -14.70
CA ARG A 125 9.97 -3.93 -15.42
C ARG A 125 11.46 -4.10 -15.59
N CYS A 126 12.17 -4.48 -14.55
CA CYS A 126 13.62 -4.71 -14.63
C CYS A 126 13.95 -5.78 -15.68
N ILE A 127 13.25 -6.92 -15.64
CA ILE A 127 13.46 -8.01 -16.60
C ILE A 127 13.08 -7.56 -18.02
N SER A 128 12.00 -6.78 -18.18
CA SER A 128 11.61 -6.23 -19.49
C SER A 128 12.66 -5.29 -20.09
N VAL A 129 13.41 -4.54 -19.26
CA VAL A 129 14.52 -3.68 -19.70
C VAL A 129 15.77 -4.50 -20.02
N VAL A 130 16.09 -5.51 -19.20
CA VAL A 130 17.32 -6.31 -19.37
C VAL A 130 17.19 -7.32 -20.51
N PHE A 131 16.03 -7.96 -20.67
CA PHE A 131 15.80 -9.05 -21.63
C PHE A 131 14.54 -8.81 -22.48
N PRO A 132 14.54 -7.80 -23.37
CA PRO A 132 13.33 -7.39 -24.10
C PRO A 132 12.76 -8.49 -25.00
N ILE A 133 13.61 -9.34 -25.60
CA ILE A 133 13.20 -10.40 -26.53
C ILE A 133 12.49 -11.54 -25.80
N ARG A 134 13.06 -11.99 -24.67
CA ARG A 134 12.57 -13.14 -23.90
C ARG A 134 11.27 -12.81 -23.15
N MET A 135 11.09 -11.56 -22.72
CA MET A 135 9.88 -11.12 -22.04
C MET A 135 8.70 -10.87 -23.00
N MET A 136 8.95 -10.43 -24.24
CA MET A 136 7.89 -10.22 -25.21
C MET A 136 7.11 -11.51 -25.54
N GLN A 137 7.76 -12.68 -25.44
CA GLN A 137 7.11 -13.99 -25.62
C GLN A 137 6.46 -14.56 -24.35
N ARG A 138 6.84 -14.11 -23.13
CA ARG A 138 6.39 -14.69 -21.86
C ARG A 138 5.43 -13.82 -21.06
N ARG A 139 5.32 -12.53 -21.37
CA ARG A 139 4.49 -11.56 -20.63
C ARG A 139 3.02 -11.70 -21.02
N THR A 140 2.33 -12.64 -20.39
CA THR A 140 0.90 -12.88 -20.61
C THR A 140 0.05 -12.43 -19.42
N VAL A 141 -1.21 -12.08 -19.70
CA VAL A 141 -2.20 -11.72 -18.66
C VAL A 141 -2.44 -12.89 -17.70
N GLN A 142 -2.41 -14.12 -18.20
CA GLN A 142 -2.55 -15.33 -17.38
C GLN A 142 -1.42 -15.44 -16.36
N MET A 143 -0.16 -15.24 -16.77
CA MET A 143 0.98 -15.33 -15.86
C MET A 143 0.92 -14.23 -14.78
N ALA A 144 0.50 -13.02 -15.15
CA ALA A 144 0.25 -11.95 -14.20
C ALA A 144 -0.89 -12.29 -13.21
N SER A 145 -1.95 -12.93 -13.68
CA SER A 145 -3.05 -13.40 -12.83
C SER A 145 -2.60 -14.48 -11.85
N PHE A 146 -1.83 -15.48 -12.30
CA PHE A 146 -1.27 -16.52 -11.43
C PHE A 146 -0.31 -15.95 -10.39
N ALA A 147 0.57 -15.05 -10.80
CA ALA A 147 1.46 -14.34 -9.88
C ALA A 147 0.68 -13.48 -8.88
N SER A 148 -0.43 -12.84 -9.28
CA SER A 148 -1.32 -12.12 -8.35
C SER A 148 -1.92 -13.05 -7.30
N VAL A 149 -2.43 -14.22 -7.72
CA VAL A 149 -2.94 -15.23 -6.78
C VAL A 149 -1.85 -15.68 -5.80
N GLY A 150 -0.63 -15.90 -6.29
CA GLY A 150 0.53 -16.20 -5.44
C GLY A 150 0.84 -15.10 -4.43
N VAL A 151 0.75 -13.83 -4.83
CA VAL A 151 0.92 -12.68 -3.93
C VAL A 151 -0.16 -12.66 -2.86
N TRP A 152 -1.43 -12.87 -3.21
CA TRP A 152 -2.53 -12.93 -2.24
C TRP A 152 -2.35 -14.08 -1.25
N ALA A 153 -1.96 -15.27 -1.73
CA ALA A 153 -1.69 -16.42 -0.87
C ALA A 153 -0.54 -16.13 0.10
N LEU A 154 0.55 -15.54 -0.39
CA LEU A 154 1.71 -15.20 0.44
C LEU A 154 1.38 -14.10 1.47
N ALA A 155 0.68 -13.04 1.04
CA ALA A 155 0.23 -11.98 1.92
C ALA A 155 -0.72 -12.53 3.01
N THR A 156 -1.59 -13.48 2.66
CA THR A 156 -2.48 -14.16 3.60
C THR A 156 -1.68 -14.96 4.62
N ALA A 157 -0.71 -15.75 4.18
CA ALA A 157 0.14 -16.54 5.05
C ALA A 157 0.90 -15.66 6.05
N PHE A 158 1.51 -14.55 5.60
CA PHE A 158 2.20 -13.63 6.50
C PHE A 158 1.26 -12.83 7.41
N SER A 159 0.01 -12.63 7.01
CA SER A 159 -1.00 -11.90 7.81
C SER A 159 -1.71 -12.78 8.84
N LEU A 160 -1.72 -14.09 8.64
CA LEU A 160 -2.44 -15.05 9.48
C LEU A 160 -1.99 -15.01 10.96
N PRO A 161 -0.70 -14.94 11.32
CA PRO A 161 -0.29 -14.82 12.72
C PRO A 161 -0.92 -13.61 13.41
N TYR A 162 -1.09 -12.49 12.69
CA TYR A 162 -1.71 -11.29 13.24
C TYR A 162 -3.22 -11.43 13.46
N PHE A 163 -3.87 -12.37 12.78
CA PHE A 163 -5.25 -12.74 13.06
C PHE A 163 -5.34 -13.64 14.30
N LEU A 164 -4.45 -14.62 14.41
CA LEU A 164 -4.46 -15.63 15.49
C LEU A 164 -4.09 -15.02 16.85
N PHE A 165 -3.05 -14.20 16.90
CA PHE A 165 -2.52 -13.64 18.15
C PHE A 165 -3.21 -12.37 18.62
N ARG A 166 -3.96 -11.69 17.75
CA ARG A 166 -4.68 -10.47 18.14
C ARG A 166 -5.95 -10.84 18.90
N ARG A 167 -6.20 -10.17 20.02
CA ARG A 167 -7.36 -10.42 20.86
C ARG A 167 -7.88 -9.15 21.52
N VAL A 168 -9.13 -9.22 21.97
CA VAL A 168 -9.70 -8.26 22.91
C VAL A 168 -9.27 -8.67 24.32
N SER A 169 -8.71 -7.71 25.05
CA SER A 169 -8.29 -7.87 26.44
C SER A 169 -8.78 -6.70 27.26
N MET A 170 -9.16 -6.93 28.52
CA MET A 170 -9.50 -5.85 29.45
C MET A 170 -8.21 -5.19 29.94
N ASP A 171 -8.16 -3.85 29.92
CA ASP A 171 -7.01 -3.06 30.38
C ASP A 171 -7.23 -2.64 31.85
N PRO A 172 -6.59 -3.29 32.84
CA PRO A 172 -6.84 -2.99 34.26
C PRO A 172 -6.40 -1.58 34.64
N GLY A 173 -5.43 -1.01 33.93
CA GLY A 173 -4.92 0.34 34.18
C GLY A 173 -5.81 1.46 33.65
N ASN A 174 -6.89 1.13 32.94
CA ASN A 174 -7.84 2.10 32.38
C ASN A 174 -9.29 1.72 32.72
N GLY A 175 -9.55 1.30 33.96
CA GLY A 175 -10.89 0.99 34.46
C GLY A 175 -11.51 -0.29 33.87
N ASN A 176 -10.72 -1.31 33.54
CA ASN A 176 -11.15 -2.57 32.92
C ASN A 176 -11.84 -2.39 31.55
N LEU A 177 -11.51 -1.33 30.83
CA LEU A 177 -12.02 -1.10 29.49
C LEU A 177 -11.41 -2.07 28.47
N SER A 178 -12.23 -2.55 27.53
CA SER A 178 -11.80 -3.50 26.50
C SER A 178 -10.85 -2.84 25.48
N LYS A 179 -9.80 -3.56 25.09
CA LYS A 179 -8.77 -3.09 24.15
C LYS A 179 -8.42 -4.18 23.15
N CYS A 180 -8.27 -3.80 21.90
CA CYS A 180 -7.89 -4.72 20.81
C CYS A 180 -6.38 -4.65 20.55
N SER A 181 -5.61 -5.57 21.13
CA SER A 181 -4.14 -5.55 21.12
C SER A 181 -3.50 -6.92 20.84
N PHE A 182 -2.19 -6.91 20.61
CA PHE A 182 -1.33 -8.09 20.63
C PHE A 182 -0.74 -8.36 22.03
N ASP A 183 -0.85 -7.39 22.93
CA ASP A 183 -0.29 -7.45 24.27
C ASP A 183 -1.28 -8.12 25.22
N VAL A 184 -0.81 -9.07 26.03
CA VAL A 184 -1.59 -9.67 27.12
C VAL A 184 -1.42 -8.81 28.38
N PRO A 185 -2.50 -8.36 29.04
CA PRO A 185 -2.41 -7.65 30.32
C PRO A 185 -1.75 -8.55 31.37
N GLY A 186 -0.71 -8.05 32.07
CA GLY A 186 -0.04 -8.76 33.16
C GLY A 186 1.27 -9.49 32.80
N SER A 187 1.64 -9.58 31.52
CA SER A 187 2.99 -10.03 31.15
C SER A 187 3.96 -8.84 31.16
N ASN A 188 4.95 -8.86 32.06
CA ASN A 188 6.02 -7.83 32.12
C ASN A 188 6.88 -7.76 30.85
N ASP A 189 6.77 -8.76 29.99
CA ASP A 189 7.49 -8.84 28.74
C ASP A 189 6.62 -8.41 27.56
N GLY A 190 6.76 -7.15 27.14
CA GLY A 190 6.27 -6.66 25.82
C GLY A 190 6.96 -7.33 24.61
N TYR A 191 7.54 -8.51 24.83
CA TYR A 191 8.44 -9.25 23.96
C TYR A 191 7.82 -10.53 23.40
N GLN A 192 6.63 -10.93 23.84
CA GLN A 192 6.02 -12.21 23.45
C GLN A 192 5.80 -12.37 21.93
N ASN A 193 5.86 -11.28 21.16
CA ASN A 193 5.77 -11.31 19.70
C ASN A 193 6.92 -10.58 18.97
N LYS A 194 8.16 -10.59 19.53
CA LYS A 194 9.37 -10.12 18.82
C LYS A 194 9.45 -10.69 17.40
N ALA A 195 9.12 -11.97 17.24
CA ALA A 195 9.08 -12.65 15.96
C ALA A 195 8.14 -11.96 14.95
N LEU A 196 6.94 -11.54 15.37
CA LEU A 196 6.02 -10.81 14.49
C LEU A 196 6.61 -9.47 14.06
N TYR A 197 7.23 -8.71 14.97
CA TYR A 197 7.89 -7.46 14.63
C TYR A 197 9.03 -7.64 13.63
N ILE A 198 9.86 -8.67 13.81
CA ILE A 198 10.98 -9.00 12.92
C ILE A 198 10.44 -9.44 11.56
N VAL A 199 9.50 -10.37 11.51
CA VAL A 199 8.86 -10.84 10.25
C VAL A 199 8.24 -9.66 9.50
N ARG A 200 7.54 -8.78 10.21
CA ARG A 200 6.97 -7.55 9.63
C ARG A 200 8.04 -6.66 9.00
N PHE A 201 9.14 -6.45 9.71
CA PHE A 201 10.21 -5.58 9.23
C PHE A 201 10.95 -6.21 8.04
N LEU A 202 11.25 -7.50 8.10
CA LEU A 202 11.97 -8.19 7.03
C LEU A 202 11.11 -8.28 5.76
N PHE A 203 9.92 -8.85 5.86
CA PHE A 203 9.09 -9.16 4.69
C PHE A 203 8.14 -8.03 4.30
N GLY A 204 7.77 -7.15 5.23
CA GLY A 204 6.95 -5.98 4.95
C GLY A 204 7.74 -4.75 4.52
N PHE A 205 9.08 -4.76 4.67
CA PHE A 205 9.91 -3.59 4.39
C PHE A 205 11.27 -3.93 3.77
N LEU A 206 12.18 -4.58 4.52
CA LEU A 206 13.59 -4.67 4.14
C LEU A 206 13.84 -5.52 2.87
N VAL A 207 13.35 -6.76 2.83
CA VAL A 207 13.53 -7.65 1.67
C VAL A 207 12.91 -7.06 0.41
N PRO A 208 11.64 -6.59 0.43
CA PRO A 208 11.08 -5.88 -0.72
C PRO A 208 11.87 -4.63 -1.12
N PHE A 209 12.33 -3.83 -0.15
CA PHE A 209 13.14 -2.65 -0.43
C PHE A 209 14.43 -3.00 -1.18
N LEU A 210 15.14 -4.04 -0.75
CA LEU A 210 16.37 -4.48 -1.43
C LEU A 210 16.09 -5.00 -2.84
N ILE A 211 15.02 -5.77 -3.03
CA ILE A 211 14.60 -6.25 -4.36
C ILE A 211 14.28 -5.06 -5.28
N ILE A 212 13.49 -4.11 -4.79
CA ILE A 212 13.09 -2.94 -5.58
C ILE A 212 14.31 -2.06 -5.87
N ALA A 213 15.12 -1.74 -4.87
CA ALA A 213 16.32 -0.91 -5.03
C ALA A 213 17.27 -1.51 -6.07
N THR A 214 17.56 -2.81 -5.99
CA THR A 214 18.41 -3.50 -6.98
C THR A 214 17.82 -3.45 -8.38
N CYS A 215 16.52 -3.69 -8.54
CA CYS A 215 15.82 -3.54 -9.83
C CYS A 215 15.98 -2.14 -10.41
N TYR A 216 15.76 -1.10 -9.60
CA TYR A 216 15.87 0.29 -10.03
C TYR A 216 17.30 0.69 -10.36
N THR A 217 18.30 0.21 -9.61
CA THR A 217 19.71 0.43 -9.94
C THR A 217 20.07 -0.19 -11.29
N ILE A 218 19.68 -1.45 -11.53
CA ILE A 218 19.92 -2.13 -12.82
C ILE A 218 19.24 -1.37 -13.97
N MET A 219 17.98 -0.96 -13.77
CA MET A 219 17.23 -0.19 -14.75
C MET A 219 17.91 1.16 -15.04
N ALA A 220 18.34 1.90 -14.02
CA ALA A 220 19.03 3.18 -14.17
C ALA A 220 20.36 3.02 -14.92
N CYS A 221 21.15 1.99 -14.60
CA CYS A 221 22.41 1.69 -15.28
C CYS A 221 22.20 1.35 -16.75
N LYS A 222 21.20 0.51 -17.07
CA LYS A 222 20.88 0.13 -18.47
C LYS A 222 20.34 1.32 -19.26
N LEU A 223 19.45 2.11 -18.66
CA LEU A 223 18.84 3.27 -19.31
C LEU A 223 19.82 4.42 -19.52
N ARG A 224 20.88 4.52 -18.71
CA ARG A 224 21.99 5.45 -18.97
C ARG A 224 22.83 5.00 -20.17
N ARG A 225 22.96 3.70 -20.41
CA ARG A 225 23.73 3.12 -21.52
C ARG A 225 22.96 3.08 -22.84
N THR A 226 21.63 3.10 -22.81
CA THR A 226 20.78 3.02 -24.00
C THR A 226 19.96 4.31 -24.19
N ARG A 227 19.84 4.86 -25.40
CA ARG A 227 19.01 6.06 -25.71
C ARG A 227 17.48 5.81 -25.65
N VAL A 228 17.01 4.98 -24.72
CA VAL A 228 15.59 4.65 -24.56
C VAL A 228 14.91 5.77 -23.74
N PRO A 229 13.73 6.26 -24.13
CA PRO A 229 13.07 7.37 -23.45
C PRO A 229 12.71 7.05 -21.98
N LYS A 230 13.13 7.93 -21.05
CA LYS A 230 12.99 7.77 -19.59
C LYS A 230 11.57 7.93 -19.02
N LYS A 231 10.55 8.09 -19.87
CA LYS A 231 9.22 8.58 -19.45
C LYS A 231 8.37 7.52 -18.74
N SER A 232 8.49 6.25 -19.10
CA SER A 232 7.57 5.18 -18.66
C SER A 232 7.91 4.53 -17.30
N PHE A 233 8.97 4.95 -16.61
CA PHE A 233 9.32 4.43 -15.28
C PHE A 233 8.91 5.35 -14.13
N LYS A 234 8.47 6.57 -14.45
CA LYS A 234 8.15 7.60 -13.46
C LYS A 234 6.96 7.19 -12.58
N ILE A 235 5.97 6.51 -13.16
CA ILE A 235 4.76 6.08 -12.46
C ILE A 235 5.11 5.11 -11.34
N ILE A 236 5.77 4.01 -11.69
CA ILE A 236 6.13 2.95 -10.75
C ILE A 236 7.15 3.48 -9.74
N ALA A 237 8.09 4.33 -10.17
CA ALA A 237 9.04 4.97 -9.25
C ALA A 237 8.34 5.84 -8.21
N ALA A 238 7.31 6.60 -8.61
CA ALA A 238 6.52 7.40 -7.70
C ALA A 238 5.68 6.54 -6.74
N LEU A 239 5.08 5.44 -7.20
CA LEU A 239 4.37 4.49 -6.33
C LEU A 239 5.30 3.87 -5.29
N VAL A 240 6.49 3.43 -5.72
CA VAL A 240 7.53 2.88 -4.84
C VAL A 240 8.00 3.93 -3.83
N ALA A 241 8.28 5.15 -4.29
CA ALA A 241 8.71 6.23 -3.43
C ALA A 241 7.65 6.58 -2.39
N ALA A 242 6.37 6.68 -2.79
CA ALA A 242 5.25 6.92 -1.88
C ALA A 242 5.12 5.81 -0.84
N PHE A 243 5.22 4.54 -1.25
CA PHE A 243 5.17 3.42 -0.33
C PHE A 243 6.25 3.52 0.75
N PHE A 244 7.52 3.67 0.35
CA PHE A 244 8.61 3.73 1.32
C PHE A 244 8.58 5.02 2.15
N PHE A 245 8.16 6.15 1.57
CA PHE A 245 7.94 7.38 2.32
C PHE A 245 6.90 7.21 3.43
N CYS A 246 5.79 6.50 3.14
CA CYS A 246 4.74 6.26 4.12
C CYS A 246 5.11 5.21 5.17
N TRP A 247 5.79 4.13 4.77
CA TRP A 247 6.04 2.98 5.64
C TRP A 247 7.39 3.02 6.38
N ALA A 248 8.44 3.62 5.80
CA ALA A 248 9.78 3.63 6.42
C ALA A 248 9.79 4.31 7.80
N PRO A 249 9.20 5.52 7.98
CA PRO A 249 9.21 6.17 9.29
C PRO A 249 8.53 5.31 10.34
N TYR A 250 7.41 4.68 9.98
CA TYR A 250 6.70 3.78 10.88
C TYR A 250 7.58 2.60 11.32
N HIS A 251 8.27 1.95 10.38
CA HIS A 251 9.16 0.82 10.70
C HIS A 251 10.37 1.24 11.55
N VAL A 252 10.97 2.40 11.28
CA VAL A 252 12.08 2.95 12.08
C VAL A 252 11.64 3.19 13.52
N PHE A 253 10.52 3.88 13.74
CA PHE A 253 10.02 4.14 15.09
C PHE A 253 9.52 2.88 15.78
N LEU A 254 9.08 1.87 15.03
CA LEU A 254 8.74 0.57 15.59
C LEU A 254 9.97 -0.16 16.14
N LEU A 255 11.11 -0.08 15.46
CA LEU A 255 12.38 -0.58 15.98
C LEU A 255 12.85 0.25 17.18
N ALA A 256 12.73 1.57 17.14
CA ALA A 256 13.08 2.44 18.27
C ALA A 256 12.28 2.12 19.53
N LYS A 257 10.99 1.76 19.38
CA LYS A 257 10.14 1.27 20.49
C LYS A 257 10.71 0.03 21.17
N MET A 258 11.40 -0.84 20.44
CA MET A 258 12.03 -2.05 20.99
C MET A 258 13.23 -1.73 21.88
N VAL A 259 13.87 -0.58 21.67
CA VAL A 259 15.03 -0.10 22.44
C VAL A 259 14.57 0.72 23.64
N ASN A 260 13.68 1.71 23.43
CA ASN A 260 13.17 2.57 24.50
C ASN A 260 11.68 2.90 24.31
N LYS A 261 10.82 2.10 24.94
CA LYS A 261 9.35 2.28 24.91
C LYS A 261 8.86 3.58 25.57
N LYS A 262 9.62 4.13 26.53
CA LYS A 262 9.18 5.28 27.35
C LYS A 262 9.52 6.64 26.74
N SER A 263 10.32 6.67 25.67
CA SER A 263 10.67 7.92 24.98
C SER A 263 9.42 8.66 24.48
N LEU A 264 9.33 9.96 24.79
CA LEU A 264 8.27 10.84 24.31
C LEU A 264 8.20 10.85 22.78
N ALA A 265 9.36 10.82 22.11
CA ALA A 265 9.44 10.74 20.66
C ALA A 265 8.73 9.49 20.11
N VAL A 266 8.85 8.33 20.79
CA VAL A 266 8.18 7.09 20.38
C VAL A 266 6.66 7.19 20.59
N LYS A 267 6.21 7.83 21.67
CA LYS A 267 4.77 8.03 21.94
C LYS A 267 4.09 8.91 20.90
N VAL A 268 4.75 9.98 20.45
CA VAL A 268 4.21 10.94 19.47
C VAL A 268 4.38 10.44 18.03
N ALA A 269 5.57 9.97 17.68
CA ALA A 269 5.90 9.64 16.30
C ALA A 269 5.21 8.35 15.82
N LEU A 270 5.03 7.35 16.69
CA LEU A 270 4.42 6.08 16.27
C LEU A 270 2.98 6.22 15.78
N PRO A 271 2.05 6.86 16.52
CA PRO A 271 0.70 7.09 16.02
C PRO A 271 0.71 7.93 14.74
N LEU A 272 1.54 8.98 14.67
CA LEU A 272 1.66 9.83 13.48
C LEU A 272 2.05 9.02 12.25
N PHE A 273 3.16 8.30 12.32
CA PHE A 273 3.67 7.52 11.21
C PHE A 273 2.83 6.28 10.92
N LYS A 274 2.07 5.77 11.90
CA LYS A 274 1.04 4.76 11.65
C LYS A 274 -0.09 5.33 10.80
N GLY A 275 -0.53 6.56 11.09
CA GLY A 275 -1.47 7.31 10.27
C GLY A 275 -0.95 7.50 8.84
N LEU A 276 0.29 7.95 8.70
CA LEU A 276 0.96 8.15 7.41
C LEU A 276 1.10 6.84 6.61
N ALA A 277 1.46 5.74 7.28
CA ALA A 277 1.54 4.42 6.65
C ALA A 277 0.19 3.98 6.06
N TYR A 278 -0.91 4.27 6.76
CA TYR A 278 -2.26 3.94 6.28
C TYR A 278 -2.71 4.84 5.13
N PHE A 279 -2.29 6.11 5.17
CA PHE A 279 -2.53 7.10 4.12
C PHE A 279 -1.98 6.65 2.75
N ASN A 280 -0.98 5.77 2.72
CA ASN A 280 -0.50 5.14 1.49
C ASN A 280 -1.63 4.61 0.59
N SER A 281 -2.68 4.05 1.18
CA SER A 281 -3.80 3.42 0.46
C SER A 281 -4.63 4.42 -0.35
N CYS A 282 -4.59 5.72 -0.01
CA CYS A 282 -5.22 6.78 -0.79
C CYS A 282 -4.24 7.58 -1.66
N ILE A 283 -2.93 7.44 -1.45
CA ILE A 283 -1.92 8.07 -2.33
C ILE A 283 -1.92 7.44 -3.71
N ASN A 284 -2.14 6.12 -3.82
CA ASN A 284 -2.08 5.41 -5.10
C ASN A 284 -3.03 6.02 -6.17
N PRO A 285 -4.35 6.19 -5.92
CA PRO A 285 -5.24 6.89 -6.85
C PRO A 285 -4.85 8.34 -7.14
N ILE A 286 -4.36 9.09 -6.14
CA ILE A 286 -3.92 10.48 -6.31
C ILE A 286 -2.75 10.54 -7.30
N LEU A 287 -1.78 9.63 -7.18
CA LEU A 287 -0.66 9.55 -8.10
C LEU A 287 -1.11 9.24 -9.53
N TYR A 288 -2.03 8.29 -9.71
CA TYR A 288 -2.60 8.00 -11.03
C TYR A 288 -3.30 9.21 -11.64
N PHE A 289 -4.06 9.94 -10.84
CA PHE A 289 -4.77 11.13 -11.28
C PHE A 289 -3.84 12.30 -11.62
N LEU A 290 -2.84 12.59 -10.78
CA LEU A 290 -1.86 13.65 -11.04
C LEU A 290 -1.07 13.39 -12.32
N MET A 291 -0.73 12.13 -12.57
CA MET A 291 -0.06 11.73 -13.81
C MET A 291 -0.98 11.87 -15.01
N ALA A 292 -2.28 11.55 -14.86
CA ALA A 292 -3.27 11.85 -15.88
C ALA A 292 -3.30 13.34 -16.16
N LEU A 293 -3.32 14.21 -15.16
CA LEU A 293 -3.30 15.65 -15.41
C LEU A 293 -2.05 16.15 -16.15
N ASP A 294 -0.86 15.60 -15.89
CA ASP A 294 0.35 15.97 -16.63
C ASP A 294 0.24 15.59 -18.12
N LEU A 295 -0.32 14.41 -18.42
CA LEU A 295 -0.59 13.99 -19.80
C LEU A 295 -1.67 14.86 -20.46
N LYS A 296 -2.74 15.19 -19.73
CA LYS A 296 -3.81 16.07 -20.22
C LYS A 296 -3.23 17.41 -20.67
N LYS A 297 -2.40 18.01 -19.81
CA LYS A 297 -1.78 19.31 -20.06
C LYS A 297 -0.81 19.26 -21.24
N ARG A 298 -0.08 18.15 -21.40
CA ARG A 298 0.87 17.97 -22.51
C ARG A 298 0.20 17.74 -23.87
N PHE A 299 -0.94 17.06 -23.89
CA PHE A 299 -1.59 16.62 -25.14
C PHE A 299 -2.94 17.29 -25.42
N ASN A 300 -3.37 18.22 -24.59
CA ASN A 300 -4.64 18.97 -24.68
C ASN A 300 -5.88 18.07 -24.91
N GLN A 301 -5.90 16.92 -24.22
CA GLN A 301 -6.92 15.89 -24.35
C GLN A 301 -8.03 16.02 -23.28
N THR A 302 -9.13 15.29 -23.44
CA THR A 302 -10.19 15.22 -22.41
C THR A 302 -9.73 14.37 -21.21
N LEU A 303 -10.18 14.69 -19.99
CA LEU A 303 -9.74 13.97 -18.79
C LEU A 303 -10.01 12.45 -18.86
N SER A 304 -11.10 12.05 -19.52
CA SER A 304 -11.47 10.65 -19.74
C SER A 304 -10.48 9.93 -20.68
N SER A 305 -10.16 10.53 -21.83
CA SER A 305 -9.17 9.97 -22.77
C SER A 305 -7.77 9.89 -22.16
N VAL A 306 -7.47 10.80 -21.23
CA VAL A 306 -6.19 10.85 -20.55
C VAL A 306 -6.06 9.84 -19.41
N CYS A 307 -7.13 9.61 -18.64
CA CYS A 307 -7.12 8.49 -17.69
C CYS A 307 -6.88 7.19 -18.46
N ILE A 308 -7.57 6.99 -19.58
CA ILE A 308 -7.34 5.84 -20.47
C ILE A 308 -5.89 5.82 -20.96
N SER A 309 -5.30 6.96 -21.31
CA SER A 309 -3.90 7.04 -21.76
C SER A 309 -2.88 6.81 -20.66
N VAL A 310 -3.06 7.20 -19.40
CA VAL A 310 -2.13 6.81 -18.29
C VAL A 310 -2.12 5.30 -18.12
N PHE A 311 -3.30 4.69 -18.11
CA PHE A 311 -3.41 3.23 -18.01
C PHE A 311 -2.96 2.52 -19.30
N SER A 312 -2.89 3.22 -20.44
CA SER A 312 -2.43 2.70 -21.74
C SER A 312 -0.99 3.09 -22.11
N GLU A 313 -0.37 4.09 -21.50
CA GLU A 313 1.01 4.52 -21.81
C GLU A 313 2.01 3.44 -21.36
N GLU A 314 1.65 2.64 -20.36
CA GLU A 314 2.39 1.42 -20.03
C GLU A 314 2.29 0.35 -21.13
N LEU A 315 1.27 0.39 -21.99
CA LEU A 315 1.15 -0.41 -23.22
C LEU A 315 1.87 0.25 -24.40
N ASP A 316 1.80 1.57 -24.54
CA ASP A 316 2.43 2.28 -25.65
C ASP A 316 3.95 2.23 -25.58
N HIS A 317 4.55 2.13 -24.39
CA HIS A 317 5.97 1.80 -24.27
C HIS A 317 6.32 0.44 -24.92
N PHE A 318 5.41 -0.54 -24.84
CA PHE A 318 5.58 -1.86 -25.46
C PHE A 318 5.37 -1.79 -26.98
N ASN A 319 4.37 -1.03 -27.44
CA ASN A 319 4.09 -0.86 -28.87
C ASN A 319 5.14 0.01 -29.58
N HIS A 320 5.66 1.06 -28.93
CA HIS A 320 6.70 1.92 -29.47
C HIS A 320 8.04 1.18 -29.57
N TYR A 321 8.40 0.35 -28.60
CA TYR A 321 9.54 -0.57 -28.70
C TYR A 321 9.35 -1.61 -29.81
N ARG A 322 8.13 -2.11 -30.00
CA ARG A 322 7.78 -3.03 -31.09
C ARG A 322 7.86 -2.36 -32.47
N SER A 323 7.43 -1.11 -32.61
CA SER A 323 7.47 -0.32 -33.85
C SER A 323 8.90 0.05 -34.22
N THR A 324 9.66 0.70 -33.33
CA THR A 324 11.07 1.08 -33.59
C THR A 324 11.97 -0.11 -33.91
N ARG A 325 11.57 -1.33 -33.55
CA ARG A 325 12.29 -2.56 -33.89
C ARG A 325 11.76 -3.26 -35.15
N ARG A 326 10.46 -3.16 -35.45
CA ARG A 326 9.91 -3.59 -36.75
C ARG A 326 10.57 -2.77 -37.84
N ASP A 327 10.68 -1.45 -37.67
CA ASP A 327 11.34 -0.55 -38.63
C ASP A 327 12.83 -0.89 -38.81
N LYS A 328 13.54 -1.26 -37.72
CA LYS A 328 14.94 -1.72 -37.80
C LYS A 328 15.10 -3.10 -38.45
N CYS A 329 14.15 -4.01 -38.27
CA CYS A 329 14.18 -5.34 -38.89
C CYS A 329 13.81 -5.27 -40.37
N THR A 330 12.85 -4.40 -40.73
CA THR A 330 12.50 -4.12 -42.12
C THR A 330 13.68 -3.45 -42.83
N MET A 331 14.32 -2.44 -42.25
CA MET A 331 15.51 -1.81 -42.85
C MET A 331 16.70 -2.78 -43.00
N ALA A 332 16.93 -3.68 -42.03
CA ALA A 332 17.97 -4.70 -42.16
C ALA A 332 17.69 -5.67 -43.34
N ASN A 333 16.42 -6.06 -43.54
CA ASN A 333 16.02 -6.90 -44.66
C ASN A 333 16.04 -6.15 -46.00
N THR A 334 15.70 -4.85 -46.06
CA THR A 334 15.77 -4.06 -47.30
C THR A 334 17.21 -3.80 -47.75
N VAL A 335 18.13 -3.58 -46.81
CA VAL A 335 19.57 -3.44 -47.12
C VAL A 335 20.17 -4.74 -47.64
N GLN A 336 19.65 -5.90 -47.20
CA GLN A 336 20.12 -7.22 -47.64
C GLN A 336 19.56 -7.63 -49.02
N VAL A 337 18.41 -7.08 -49.43
CA VAL A 337 17.81 -7.29 -50.77
C VAL A 337 18.37 -6.30 -51.80
N ALA A 338 18.88 -5.14 -51.40
CA ALA A 338 19.53 -4.17 -52.31
C ALA A 338 21.03 -4.46 -52.57
N ALA A 339 21.59 -5.49 -51.95
CA ALA A 339 22.97 -5.94 -52.10
C ALA A 339 23.12 -7.24 -52.93
N LEU A 340 22.01 -7.69 -53.54
CA LEU A 340 21.93 -8.70 -54.60
C LEU A 340 21.43 -8.00 -55.86
#